data_AF-A0A7X8WMW0-F1
#
_entry.id   AF-A0A7X8WMW0-F1
#
_cell.length_a   1.000
_cell.length_b   1.000
_cell.length_c   1.000
_cell.angle_alpha   90.00
_cell.angle_beta   90.00
_cell.angle_gamma   90.00
#
_symmetry.space_group_name_H-M   'P 1'
#
loop_
_entity.id
_entity.type
_entity.pdbx_description
1 polymer ?
#
loop_
_entity_poly.entity_id
_entity_poly.type
_entity_poly.pdbx_seq_one_letter_code
_entity_poly.pdbx_strand_id
1 'polypeptide(L)'
;MQPSYTGIFEFMKALPQFAFEKGMKFSTPSEVMDESKPIAKLSVPYPISWADEERDLSAWTGNTLQKEALKTLYEIGERLRMVNDRRLKQDWLYLQTSDHFYYMSTKHFSDGATHSQYSPYSSPYDAFSNYMNGLSDFIGRVKAQFPDSVENEELNALLLTINNQALEIKELQSKLKTVIDENVEKLVESPKKETNKKNKGEK
;
A
#
# COMPACT_ATOMS: atom_id res chain seq x y z
N MET A 1 21.16 -13.34 12.71
CA MET A 1 21.59 -13.71 11.34
C MET A 1 22.58 -14.85 11.41
N GLN A 2 22.46 -15.87 10.54
CA GLN A 2 23.40 -17.00 10.50
C GLN A 2 24.72 -16.59 9.81
N PRO A 3 25.89 -16.87 10.40
CA PRO A 3 27.17 -16.54 9.77
C PRO A 3 27.41 -17.27 8.44
N SER A 4 28.15 -16.67 7.51
CA SER A 4 28.43 -17.25 6.19
C SER A 4 29.15 -18.60 6.24
N TYR A 5 29.99 -18.82 7.25
CA TYR A 5 30.75 -20.06 7.43
C TYR A 5 29.89 -21.25 7.89
N THR A 6 28.62 -21.03 8.26
CA THR A 6 27.69 -22.12 8.62
C THR A 6 27.32 -23.01 7.43
N GLY A 7 27.67 -22.59 6.20
CA GLY A 7 27.32 -23.32 4.98
C GLY A 7 25.91 -23.02 4.47
N ILE A 8 25.19 -22.05 5.06
CA ILE A 8 23.84 -21.67 4.61
C ILE A 8 23.78 -21.34 3.12
N PHE A 9 24.81 -20.70 2.57
CA PHE A 9 24.87 -20.41 1.14
C PHE A 9 25.05 -21.67 0.28
N GLU A 10 25.85 -22.63 0.73
CA GLU A 10 26.01 -23.90 0.02
C GLU A 10 24.75 -24.76 0.09
N PHE A 11 24.07 -24.74 1.23
CA PHE A 11 22.74 -25.34 1.37
C PHE A 11 21.74 -24.73 0.36
N MET A 12 21.66 -23.40 0.29
CA MET A 12 20.74 -22.71 -0.64
C MET A 12 21.10 -22.96 -2.11
N LYS A 13 22.39 -23.11 -2.45
CA LYS A 13 22.83 -23.48 -3.81
C LYS A 13 22.49 -24.93 -4.17
N ALA A 14 22.53 -25.85 -3.20
CA ALA A 14 22.23 -27.26 -3.43
C ALA A 14 20.73 -27.52 -3.56
N LEU A 15 19.89 -26.72 -2.89
CA LEU A 15 18.44 -26.91 -2.83
C LEU A 15 17.76 -27.06 -4.22
N PRO A 16 18.04 -26.20 -5.24
CA PRO A 16 17.43 -26.35 -6.55
C PRO A 16 17.81 -27.66 -7.25
N GLN A 17 19.05 -28.11 -7.13
CA GLN A 17 19.51 -29.36 -7.74
C GLN A 17 18.68 -30.54 -7.23
N PHE A 18 18.59 -30.70 -5.91
CA PHE A 18 17.81 -31.78 -5.30
C PHE A 18 16.31 -31.67 -5.62
N ALA A 19 15.78 -30.45 -5.75
CA ALA A 19 14.40 -30.25 -6.15
C ALA A 19 14.15 -30.74 -7.59
N PHE A 20 15.05 -30.45 -8.54
CA PHE A 20 14.94 -30.92 -9.92
C PHE A 20 15.08 -32.44 -10.04
N GLU A 21 15.97 -33.06 -9.27
CA GLU A 21 16.10 -34.52 -9.21
C GLU A 21 14.82 -35.21 -8.71
N LYS A 22 14.01 -34.51 -7.91
CA LYS A 22 12.68 -34.97 -7.47
C LYS A 22 11.55 -34.58 -8.44
N GLY A 23 11.87 -34.02 -9.60
CA GLY A 23 10.89 -33.58 -10.60
C GLY A 23 10.10 -32.34 -10.19
N MET A 24 10.57 -31.58 -9.19
CA MET A 24 9.97 -30.30 -8.81
C MET A 24 10.50 -29.18 -9.70
N LYS A 25 9.67 -28.16 -9.94
CA LYS A 25 10.06 -26.94 -10.66
C LYS A 25 9.94 -25.72 -9.74
N PHE A 26 10.72 -24.69 -10.05
CA PHE A 26 10.53 -23.36 -9.48
C PHE A 26 9.81 -22.52 -10.50
N SER A 27 8.80 -21.78 -10.05
CA SER A 27 8.03 -20.87 -10.87
C SER A 27 7.87 -19.57 -10.11
N THR A 28 7.99 -18.46 -10.83
CA THR A 28 7.68 -17.13 -10.33
C THR A 28 6.16 -16.99 -10.12
N PRO A 29 5.71 -16.04 -9.27
CA PRO A 29 4.28 -15.79 -9.12
C PRO A 29 3.55 -15.52 -10.44
N SER A 30 4.18 -14.80 -11.38
CA SER A 30 3.60 -14.53 -12.70
C SER A 30 3.43 -15.79 -13.55
N GLU A 31 4.46 -16.65 -13.63
CA GLU A 31 4.36 -17.92 -14.36
C GLU A 31 3.28 -18.83 -13.77
N VAL A 32 3.15 -18.86 -12.44
CA VAL A 32 2.07 -19.63 -11.79
C VAL A 32 0.70 -19.10 -12.19
N MET A 33 0.51 -17.78 -12.29
CA MET A 33 -0.75 -17.19 -12.74
C MET A 33 -1.08 -17.50 -14.21
N ASP A 34 -0.07 -17.59 -15.08
CA ASP A 34 -0.25 -17.89 -16.50
C ASP A 34 -0.53 -19.39 -16.75
N GLU A 35 0.12 -20.27 -15.98
CA GLU A 35 0.04 -21.72 -16.17
C GLU A 35 -1.07 -22.40 -15.35
N SER A 36 -1.50 -21.79 -14.24
CA SER A 36 -2.43 -22.42 -13.28
C SER A 36 -3.78 -21.73 -13.30
N LYS A 37 -4.85 -22.54 -13.37
CA LYS A 37 -6.22 -22.01 -13.28
C LYS A 37 -6.61 -21.80 -11.81
N PRO A 38 -7.20 -20.64 -11.44
CA PRO A 38 -7.72 -20.44 -10.10
C PRO A 38 -8.87 -21.41 -9.83
N ILE A 39 -8.80 -22.15 -8.72
CA ILE A 39 -9.77 -23.19 -8.37
C ILE A 39 -10.84 -22.73 -7.38
N ALA A 40 -10.56 -21.70 -6.59
CA ALA A 40 -11.44 -21.21 -5.54
C ALA A 40 -11.13 -19.75 -5.20
N LYS A 41 -12.10 -19.07 -4.57
CA LYS A 41 -11.89 -17.75 -3.97
C LYS A 41 -11.59 -17.94 -2.49
N LEU A 42 -10.54 -17.27 -2.00
CA LEU A 42 -10.25 -17.16 -0.59
C LEU A 42 -10.85 -15.83 -0.08
N SER A 43 -11.72 -15.91 0.93
CA SER A 43 -12.29 -14.73 1.58
C SER A 43 -11.49 -14.38 2.82
N VAL A 44 -10.95 -13.15 2.87
CA VAL A 44 -10.18 -12.63 4.01
C VAL A 44 -10.88 -11.36 4.50
N PRO A 45 -11.84 -11.46 5.42
CA PRO A 45 -12.71 -10.34 5.80
C PRO A 45 -12.04 -9.31 6.70
N TYR A 46 -10.94 -9.68 7.36
CA TYR A 46 -10.19 -8.82 8.27
C TYR A 46 -8.72 -8.76 7.85
N PRO A 47 -8.04 -7.62 8.06
CA PRO A 47 -6.60 -7.54 7.84
C PRO A 47 -5.85 -8.55 8.73
N ILE A 48 -4.88 -9.22 8.14
CA ILE A 48 -4.03 -10.22 8.80
C ILE A 48 -2.55 -9.90 8.55
N SER A 49 -1.69 -10.44 9.41
CA SER A 49 -0.24 -10.36 9.25
C SER A 49 0.43 -11.70 9.51
N TRP A 50 1.69 -11.81 9.11
CA TRP A 50 2.55 -12.94 9.49
C TRP A 50 3.32 -12.68 10.80
N ALA A 51 3.12 -11.53 11.44
CA ALA A 51 3.73 -11.25 12.72
C ALA A 51 2.94 -11.93 13.85
N ASP A 52 3.67 -12.37 14.88
CA ASP A 52 3.15 -12.91 16.14
C ASP A 52 2.13 -14.07 16.01
N GLU A 53 1.78 -14.71 17.11
CA GLU A 53 0.83 -15.82 17.09
C GLU A 53 -0.59 -15.39 16.70
N GLU A 54 -0.96 -14.14 17.04
CA GLU A 54 -2.30 -13.58 16.81
C GLU A 54 -2.60 -13.31 15.32
N ARG A 55 -1.58 -13.23 14.46
CA ARG A 55 -1.69 -13.02 13.00
C ARG A 55 -2.55 -11.82 12.59
N ASP A 56 -2.59 -10.80 13.41
CA ASP A 56 -3.37 -9.58 13.18
C ASP A 56 -2.46 -8.33 13.08
N LEU A 57 -3.03 -7.13 13.14
CA LEU A 57 -2.29 -5.86 13.02
C LEU A 57 -1.74 -5.34 14.34
N SER A 58 -1.96 -6.04 15.45
CA SER A 58 -1.65 -5.56 16.79
C SER A 58 -0.14 -5.32 17.02
N ALA A 59 0.74 -5.91 16.21
CA ALA A 59 2.18 -5.63 16.22
C ALA A 59 2.52 -4.19 15.80
N TRP A 60 1.64 -3.50 15.06
CA TRP A 60 1.82 -2.12 14.60
C TRP A 60 0.75 -1.15 15.10
N THR A 61 -0.40 -1.64 15.56
CA THR A 61 -1.54 -0.80 16.01
C THR A 61 -2.11 -1.23 17.37
N GLY A 62 -1.33 -1.96 18.17
CA GLY A 62 -1.78 -2.58 19.42
C GLY A 62 -1.90 -1.61 20.59
N ASN A 63 -1.10 -0.54 20.64
CA ASN A 63 -1.05 0.37 21.79
C ASN A 63 -1.29 1.85 21.42
N THR A 64 -1.37 2.71 22.45
CA THR A 64 -1.65 4.14 22.29
C THR A 64 -0.52 4.90 21.58
N LEU A 65 0.75 4.53 21.80
CA LEU A 65 1.90 5.18 21.16
C LEU A 65 1.83 5.01 19.64
N GLN A 66 1.61 3.78 19.20
CA GLN A 66 1.46 3.40 17.81
C GLN A 66 0.27 4.11 17.14
N LYS A 67 -0.89 4.09 17.80
CA LYS A 67 -2.11 4.73 17.30
C LYS A 67 -1.94 6.24 17.16
N GLU A 68 -1.31 6.89 18.14
CA GLU A 68 -1.05 8.32 18.09
C GLU A 68 -0.07 8.66 16.97
N ALA A 69 1.04 7.94 16.87
CA ALA A 69 2.03 8.15 15.80
C ALA A 69 1.42 8.01 14.39
N LEU A 70 0.57 7.00 14.17
CA LEU A 70 -0.15 6.80 12.91
C LEU A 70 -1.18 7.90 12.66
N LYS A 71 -1.93 8.29 13.68
CA LYS A 71 -2.93 9.35 13.59
C LYS A 71 -2.28 10.68 13.19
N THR A 72 -1.24 11.10 13.91
CA THR A 72 -0.50 12.34 13.62
C THR A 72 0.13 12.31 12.23
N LEU A 73 0.64 11.14 11.80
CA LEU A 73 1.15 10.98 10.44
C LEU A 73 0.03 11.21 9.43
N TYR A 74 -1.09 10.49 9.51
CA TYR A 74 -2.15 10.60 8.51
C TYR A 74 -2.85 11.97 8.48
N GLU A 75 -2.89 12.70 9.59
CA GLU A 75 -3.43 14.07 9.64
C GLU A 75 -2.73 15.03 8.67
N ILE A 76 -1.42 14.86 8.41
CA ILE A 76 -0.70 15.73 7.46
C ILE A 76 -0.77 15.24 6.01
N GLY A 77 -1.26 14.01 5.77
CA GLY A 77 -1.27 13.37 4.46
C GLY A 77 -2.01 14.17 3.38
N GLU A 78 -3.13 14.80 3.74
CA GLU A 78 -3.90 15.63 2.81
C GLU A 78 -3.15 16.89 2.40
N ARG A 79 -2.47 17.56 3.35
CA ARG A 79 -1.63 18.73 3.04
C ARG A 79 -0.47 18.36 2.13
N LEU A 80 0.12 17.18 2.33
CA LEU A 80 1.22 16.70 1.51
C LEU A 80 0.83 16.48 0.04
N ARG A 81 -0.43 16.12 -0.26
CA ARG A 81 -0.90 15.98 -1.65
C ARG A 81 -0.75 17.27 -2.45
N MET A 82 -0.83 18.42 -1.77
CA MET A 82 -0.67 19.74 -2.38
C MET A 82 0.80 20.16 -2.55
N VAL A 83 1.72 19.54 -1.81
CA VAL A 83 3.15 19.87 -1.87
C VAL A 83 3.76 19.39 -3.20
N ASN A 84 4.54 20.25 -3.86
CA ASN A 84 5.29 19.89 -5.07
C ASN A 84 6.77 19.55 -4.82
N ASP A 85 7.26 19.76 -3.60
CA ASP A 85 8.62 19.41 -3.21
C ASP A 85 8.83 17.88 -3.18
N ARG A 86 9.75 17.41 -4.03
CA ARG A 86 10.11 15.99 -4.15
C ARG A 86 10.78 15.45 -2.90
N ARG A 87 11.58 16.25 -2.18
CA ARG A 87 12.25 15.84 -0.93
C ARG A 87 11.23 15.59 0.17
N LEU A 88 10.23 16.46 0.34
CA LEU A 88 9.17 16.26 1.32
C LEU A 88 8.34 15.00 1.03
N LYS A 89 8.06 14.71 -0.26
CA LYS A 89 7.39 13.45 -0.63
C LYS A 89 8.24 12.22 -0.30
N GLN A 90 9.55 12.31 -0.45
CA GLN A 90 10.47 11.22 -0.10
C GLN A 90 10.52 11.01 1.43
N ASP A 91 10.65 12.09 2.20
CA ASP A 91 10.66 12.03 3.67
C ASP A 91 9.36 11.41 4.21
N TRP A 92 8.21 11.75 3.60
CA TRP A 92 6.93 11.13 3.91
C TRP A 92 6.89 9.61 3.67
N LEU A 93 7.50 9.13 2.59
CA LEU A 93 7.58 7.69 2.33
C LEU A 93 8.41 6.99 3.40
N TYR A 94 9.50 7.61 3.86
CA TYR A 94 10.32 7.05 4.94
C TYR A 94 9.58 7.01 6.27
N LEU A 95 8.83 8.05 6.62
CA LEU A 95 8.04 8.08 7.85
C LEU A 95 6.93 7.01 7.90
N GLN A 96 6.49 6.50 6.75
CA GLN A 96 5.48 5.42 6.68
C GLN A 96 6.06 4.01 6.82
N THR A 97 7.37 3.86 7.02
CA THR A 97 8.01 2.55 7.18
C THR A 97 7.44 1.82 8.39
N SER A 98 7.00 0.57 8.21
CA SER A 98 6.33 -0.22 9.24
C SER A 98 7.17 -0.42 10.50
N ASP A 99 8.50 -0.47 10.35
CA ASP A 99 9.46 -0.67 11.43
C ASP A 99 9.32 0.39 12.53
N HIS A 100 9.00 1.64 12.17
CA HIS A 100 8.77 2.71 13.15
C HIS A 100 7.69 2.32 14.17
N PHE A 101 6.54 1.84 13.69
CA PHE A 101 5.43 1.43 14.54
C PHE A 101 5.71 0.10 15.24
N TYR A 102 6.43 -0.81 14.58
CA TYR A 102 6.84 -2.07 15.21
C TYR A 102 7.76 -1.83 16.42
N TYR A 103 8.70 -0.89 16.33
CA TYR A 103 9.58 -0.54 17.45
C TYR A 103 8.86 0.13 18.62
N MET A 104 7.68 0.71 18.38
CA MET A 104 6.81 1.25 19.43
C MET A 104 5.91 0.18 20.08
N SER A 105 5.96 -1.09 19.63
CA SER A 105 5.16 -2.17 20.21
C SER A 105 5.59 -2.49 21.64
N THR A 106 4.60 -2.71 22.50
CA THR A 106 4.81 -3.10 23.90
C THR A 106 4.63 -4.59 24.14
N LYS A 107 4.29 -5.38 23.11
CA LYS A 107 3.89 -6.79 23.24
C LYS A 107 4.96 -7.70 23.83
N HIS A 108 6.18 -7.65 23.30
CA HIS A 108 7.30 -8.46 23.81
C HIS A 108 8.29 -7.65 24.65
N PHE A 109 7.85 -6.51 25.21
CA PHE A 109 8.70 -5.68 26.06
C PHE A 109 9.00 -6.38 27.40
N SER A 110 8.05 -7.15 27.93
CA SER A 110 8.26 -7.97 29.14
C SER A 110 9.10 -9.22 28.90
N ASP A 111 9.06 -9.78 27.69
CA ASP A 111 9.78 -11.01 27.34
C ASP A 111 11.24 -10.77 26.95
N GLY A 112 11.67 -9.51 26.83
CA GLY A 112 13.08 -9.08 26.75
C GLY A 112 13.92 -9.59 25.57
N ALA A 113 13.45 -10.60 24.84
CA ALA A 113 14.30 -11.44 24.00
C ALA A 113 14.12 -11.24 22.49
N THR A 114 12.95 -10.76 22.03
CA THR A 114 12.69 -10.67 20.58
C THR A 114 12.60 -9.23 20.08
N HIS A 115 11.96 -8.30 20.81
CA HIS A 115 11.88 -6.90 20.36
C HIS A 115 13.21 -6.14 20.46
N SER A 116 14.03 -6.46 21.47
CA SER A 116 15.37 -5.86 21.67
C SER A 116 16.39 -6.27 20.60
N GLN A 117 16.18 -7.40 19.92
CA GLN A 117 17.11 -7.89 18.89
C GLN A 117 16.97 -7.17 17.56
N TYR A 118 15.81 -6.57 17.28
CA TYR A 118 15.51 -5.93 16.00
C TYR A 118 15.26 -4.41 16.10
N SER A 119 15.02 -3.89 17.31
CA SER A 119 14.88 -2.45 17.54
C SER A 119 16.23 -1.80 17.82
N PRO A 120 16.57 -0.66 17.20
CA PRO A 120 17.75 0.13 17.57
C PRO A 120 17.53 0.94 18.86
N TYR A 121 16.33 0.93 19.43
CA TYR A 121 15.96 1.71 20.61
C TYR A 121 15.90 0.85 21.87
N SER A 122 16.29 1.44 23.01
CA SER A 122 16.29 0.79 24.32
C SER A 122 14.87 0.51 24.85
N SER A 123 13.88 1.29 24.42
CA SER A 123 12.48 1.11 24.80
C SER A 123 11.50 1.56 23.71
N PRO A 124 10.24 1.07 23.74
CA PRO A 124 9.18 1.57 22.87
C PRO A 124 8.91 3.07 23.02
N TYR A 125 9.13 3.62 24.21
CA TYR A 125 8.99 5.05 24.49
C TYR A 125 10.10 5.88 23.83
N ASP A 126 11.32 5.37 23.77
CA ASP A 126 12.43 6.01 23.05
C ASP A 126 12.17 6.01 21.54
N ALA A 127 11.68 4.88 21.01
CA ALA A 127 11.29 4.77 19.61
C ALA A 127 10.18 5.78 19.26
N PHE A 128 9.14 5.85 20.09
CA PHE A 128 8.04 6.80 19.93
C PHE A 128 8.55 8.25 19.98
N SER A 129 9.34 8.60 21.00
CA SER A 129 9.85 9.96 21.17
C SER A 129 10.73 10.40 20.00
N ASN A 130 11.61 9.51 19.53
CA ASN A 130 12.47 9.78 18.37
C ASN A 130 11.66 9.98 17.09
N TYR A 131 10.68 9.10 16.85
CA TYR A 131 9.79 9.22 15.70
C TYR A 131 8.96 10.51 15.74
N MET A 132 8.35 10.83 16.89
CA MET A 132 7.52 12.03 17.02
C MET A 132 8.32 13.32 16.87
N ASN A 133 9.58 13.34 17.32
CA ASN A 133 10.48 14.47 17.07
C ASN A 133 10.74 14.66 15.56
N GLY A 134 11.03 13.57 14.83
CA GLY A 134 11.22 13.62 13.38
C GLY A 134 9.94 13.99 12.63
N LEU A 135 8.80 13.44 13.04
CA LEU A 135 7.49 13.77 12.46
C LEU A 135 7.11 15.23 12.72
N SER A 136 7.41 15.78 13.89
CA SER A 136 7.15 17.18 14.23
C SER A 136 7.95 18.14 13.34
N ASP A 137 9.25 17.88 13.15
CA ASP A 137 10.09 18.64 12.21
C ASP A 137 9.53 18.56 10.78
N PHE A 138 9.17 17.36 10.34
CA PHE A 138 8.57 17.13 9.02
C PHE A 138 7.27 17.93 8.86
N ILE A 139 6.37 17.90 9.83
CA ILE A 139 5.13 18.69 9.82
C ILE A 139 5.44 20.18 9.73
N GLY A 140 6.43 20.67 10.49
CA GLY A 140 6.89 22.05 10.40
C GLY A 140 7.35 22.44 9.00
N ARG A 141 8.13 21.57 8.35
CA ARG A 141 8.61 21.78 6.97
C ARG A 141 7.48 21.74 5.93
N VAL A 142 6.48 20.88 6.12
CA VAL A 142 5.28 20.83 5.26
C VAL A 142 4.46 22.12 5.43
N LYS A 143 4.25 22.57 6.67
CA LYS A 143 3.54 23.84 6.94
C LYS A 143 4.30 25.04 6.39
N ALA A 144 5.64 25.04 6.39
CA ALA A 144 6.42 26.13 5.82
C ALA A 144 6.24 26.31 4.30
N GLN A 145 5.84 25.26 3.56
CA GLN A 145 5.50 25.37 2.12
C GLN A 145 4.18 26.11 1.89
N PHE A 146 3.31 26.13 2.90
CA PHE A 146 2.03 26.82 2.91
C PHE A 146 1.91 27.61 4.22
N PRO A 147 2.70 28.69 4.38
CA PRO A 147 2.81 29.38 5.66
C PRO A 147 1.43 29.81 6.17
N ASP A 148 1.22 29.64 7.48
CA ASP A 148 0.01 30.05 8.21
C ASP A 148 -0.23 31.58 8.17
N SER A 149 0.56 32.34 7.40
CA SER A 149 0.40 33.78 7.15
C SER A 149 -0.82 34.15 6.32
N VAL A 150 -1.57 33.16 5.83
CA VAL A 150 -2.95 33.38 5.38
C VAL A 150 -3.84 32.82 6.47
N GLU A 151 -4.32 33.70 7.36
CA GLU A 151 -5.36 33.38 8.32
C GLU A 151 -6.51 32.65 7.61
N ASN A 152 -6.62 31.36 7.85
CA ASN A 152 -7.86 30.66 8.18
C ASN A 152 -7.59 29.15 8.12
N GLU A 153 -7.76 28.47 9.25
CA GLU A 153 -8.03 27.03 9.24
C GLU A 153 -9.15 26.68 8.25
N GLU A 154 -10.12 27.60 8.08
CA GLU A 154 -11.15 27.52 7.05
C GLU A 154 -10.59 27.58 5.62
N LEU A 155 -9.60 28.42 5.32
CA LEU A 155 -8.99 28.51 3.98
C LEU A 155 -8.18 27.25 3.68
N ASN A 156 -7.45 26.73 4.67
CA ASN A 156 -6.77 25.46 4.55
C ASN A 156 -7.77 24.30 4.32
N ALA A 157 -8.88 24.29 5.05
CA ALA A 157 -9.96 23.31 4.86
C ALA A 157 -10.63 23.45 3.48
N LEU A 158 -10.83 24.68 3.00
CA LEU A 158 -11.39 24.98 1.69
C LEU A 158 -10.44 24.59 0.56
N LEU A 159 -9.14 24.90 0.65
CA LEU A 159 -8.13 24.49 -0.34
C LEU A 159 -8.01 22.97 -0.42
N LEU A 160 -8.11 22.29 0.72
CA LEU A 160 -8.10 20.84 0.82
C LEU A 160 -9.37 20.26 0.18
N THR A 161 -10.53 20.87 0.42
CA THR A 161 -11.80 20.50 -0.21
C THR A 161 -11.77 20.71 -1.72
N ILE A 162 -11.27 21.86 -2.19
CA ILE A 162 -11.15 22.19 -3.62
C ILE A 162 -10.25 21.18 -4.33
N ASN A 163 -9.10 20.82 -3.74
CA ASN A 163 -8.21 19.82 -4.34
C ASN A 163 -8.83 18.42 -4.36
N ASN A 164 -9.50 18.01 -3.28
CA ASN A 164 -10.18 16.71 -3.23
C ASN A 164 -11.31 16.63 -4.25
N GLN A 165 -12.10 17.70 -4.40
CA GLN A 165 -13.10 17.82 -5.45
C GLN A 165 -12.47 17.80 -6.85
N ALA A 166 -11.34 18.48 -7.06
CA ALA A 166 -10.65 18.46 -8.36
C ALA A 166 -10.14 17.05 -8.72
N LEU A 167 -9.64 16.28 -7.75
CA LEU A 167 -9.24 14.88 -7.93
C LEU A 167 -10.44 13.99 -8.26
N GLU A 168 -11.54 14.14 -7.53
CA GLU A 168 -12.78 13.40 -7.77
C GLU A 168 -13.35 13.71 -9.16
N ILE A 169 -13.38 14.98 -9.56
CA ILE A 169 -13.80 15.40 -10.90
C ILE A 169 -12.92 14.74 -11.96
N LYS A 170 -11.59 14.72 -11.77
CA LYS A 170 -10.67 14.08 -12.71
C LYS A 170 -10.91 12.57 -12.83
N GLU A 171 -11.17 11.91 -11.72
CA GLU A 171 -11.50 10.48 -11.69
C GLU A 171 -12.84 10.20 -12.40
N LEU A 172 -13.87 10.99 -12.10
CA LEU A 172 -15.18 10.90 -12.74
C LEU A 172 -15.10 11.18 -14.25
N GLN A 173 -14.30 12.16 -14.66
CA GLN A 173 -14.04 12.43 -16.08
C GLN A 173 -13.36 11.24 -16.77
N SER A 174 -12.40 10.58 -16.11
CA SER A 174 -11.78 9.37 -16.63
C SER A 174 -12.79 8.24 -16.77
N LYS A 175 -13.61 7.98 -15.74
CA LYS A 175 -14.65 6.94 -15.78
C LYS A 175 -15.70 7.22 -16.86
N LEU A 176 -16.13 8.47 -16.99
CA LEU A 176 -17.07 8.90 -18.01
C LEU A 176 -16.51 8.65 -19.41
N LYS A 177 -15.23 8.98 -19.63
CA LYS A 177 -14.55 8.68 -20.90
C LYS A 177 -14.57 7.19 -21.20
N THR A 178 -14.20 6.33 -20.24
CA THR A 178 -14.22 4.87 -20.44
C THR A 178 -15.63 4.36 -20.78
N VAL A 179 -16.66 4.83 -20.07
CA VAL A 179 -18.06 4.43 -20.33
C VAL A 179 -18.54 4.93 -21.70
N ILE A 180 -18.14 6.13 -22.12
CA ILE A 180 -18.44 6.65 -23.46
C ILE A 180 -17.77 5.78 -24.51
N ASP A 181 -16.47 5.46 -24.35
CA ASP A 181 -15.71 4.63 -25.28
C ASP A 181 -16.33 3.22 -25.39
N GLU A 182 -16.68 2.58 -24.26
CA GLU A 182 -17.38 1.28 -24.22
C GLU A 182 -18.77 1.31 -24.89
N ASN A 183 -19.53 2.39 -24.70
CA ASN A 183 -20.85 2.53 -25.31
C ASN A 183 -20.74 2.82 -26.82
N VAL A 184 -19.72 3.56 -27.25
CA VAL A 184 -19.41 3.75 -28.68
C VAL A 184 -19.03 2.41 -29.32
N GLU A 185 -18.21 1.59 -28.67
CA GLU A 185 -17.88 0.24 -29.15
C GLU A 185 -19.13 -0.65 -29.31
N LYS A 186 -20.04 -0.64 -28.31
CA LYS A 186 -21.32 -1.37 -28.39
C LYS A 186 -22.24 -0.89 -29.52
N LEU A 187 -22.21 0.40 -29.85
CA LEU A 187 -22.98 0.99 -30.96
C LEU A 187 -22.34 0.70 -32.33
N VAL A 188 -21.03 0.52 -32.41
CA VAL A 188 -20.32 0.15 -33.65
C VAL A 188 -20.46 -1.34 -33.96
N GLU A 189 -20.61 -2.21 -32.95
CA GLU A 189 -20.81 -3.66 -33.14
C GLU A 189 -22.25 -4.09 -33.50
N SER A 190 -23.24 -3.20 -33.46
CA SER A 190 -24.61 -3.49 -33.90
C SER A 190 -25.05 -2.52 -35.01
N PRO A 191 -25.03 -2.92 -36.31
CA PRO A 191 -26.07 -3.81 -36.85
C PRO A 191 -25.68 -4.66 -38.09
N LYS A 192 -25.75 -6.01 -38.01
CA LYS A 192 -25.94 -6.88 -39.19
C LYS A 192 -26.72 -8.16 -38.84
N LYS A 193 -28.00 -8.22 -39.24
CA LYS A 193 -28.87 -9.38 -39.60
C LYS A 193 -30.32 -8.86 -39.68
N GLU A 194 -31.15 -8.98 -40.73
CA GLU A 194 -31.20 -9.78 -41.97
C GLU A 194 -32.04 -9.02 -43.02
N THR A 195 -31.47 -8.67 -44.18
CA THR A 195 -31.79 -9.18 -45.54
C THR A 195 -33.19 -9.79 -45.82
N ASN A 196 -34.05 -8.97 -46.42
CA ASN A 196 -34.58 -9.12 -47.79
C ASN A 196 -34.87 -10.56 -48.31
N LYS A 197 -36.14 -11.01 -48.26
CA LYS A 197 -36.63 -12.13 -49.10
C LYS A 197 -37.13 -11.59 -50.45
N LYS A 198 -36.34 -11.81 -51.49
CA LYS A 198 -36.67 -11.61 -52.91
C LYS A 198 -37.75 -12.59 -53.38
N ASN A 199 -38.64 -12.06 -54.23
CA ASN A 199 -39.45 -12.78 -55.22
C ASN A 199 -38.63 -13.76 -56.09
N LYS A 200 -39.25 -14.89 -56.45
CA LYS A 200 -39.11 -15.70 -57.69
C LYS A 200 -40.21 -16.79 -57.62
N GLY A 201 -41.02 -17.10 -58.64
CA GLY A 201 -41.08 -16.69 -60.04
C GLY A 201 -42.37 -17.21 -60.71
N GLU A 202 -42.58 -16.77 -61.94
CA GLU A 202 -43.70 -17.03 -62.85
C GLU A 202 -43.80 -18.49 -63.32
N LYS A 203 -45.02 -19.03 -63.44
CA LYS A 203 -45.71 -19.44 -64.68
C LYS A 203 -46.95 -20.29 -64.37
#